data_AF-A0A3N6QF06-F1
#
_entry.id   AF-A0A3N6QF06-F1
#
_cell.length_a   1.000
_cell.length_b   1.000
_cell.length_c   1.000
_cell.angle_alpha   90.00
_cell.angle_beta   90.00
_cell.angle_gamma   90.00
#
_symmetry.space_group_name_H-M   'P 1'
#
loop_
_entity.id
_entity.type
_entity.pdbx_description
1 polymer ?
#
loop_
_entity_poly.entity_id
_entity_poly.type
_entity_poly.pdbx_seq_one_letter_code
_entity_poly.pdbx_strand_id
1 'polypeptide(L)'
;MATTIIDDLSTSRGVFVDDQNNIFVSDFDLNFINPVYSVKKFDANGSLLDTVSIGEGGSLTAKFAELPNSDSFIGLREDGMLMLIDPDPLSVDFLDNLHLRSLEGVETSPILNTTLSTVSQEAGILLSAKRWTRKRYTNRGR
;
A
#
# COMPACT_ATOMS: atom_id res chain seq x y z
N MET A 1 -28.59 -17.19 -18.36
CA MET A 1 -27.99 -16.03 -19.05
C MET A 1 -27.13 -15.33 -18.02
N ALA A 2 -25.83 -15.27 -18.21
CA ALA A 2 -24.94 -14.48 -17.37
C ALA A 2 -24.89 -13.08 -17.97
N THR A 3 -25.55 -12.12 -17.33
CA THR A 3 -25.44 -10.71 -17.71
C THR A 3 -24.14 -10.22 -17.10
N THR A 4 -23.08 -10.13 -17.90
CA THR A 4 -21.83 -9.51 -17.46
C THR A 4 -22.05 -8.01 -17.39
N ILE A 5 -22.20 -7.46 -16.18
CA ILE A 5 -22.14 -6.02 -15.94
C ILE A 5 -20.78 -5.76 -15.29
N ILE A 6 -19.78 -5.45 -16.12
CA ILE A 6 -18.52 -4.84 -15.67
C ILE A 6 -18.28 -3.57 -16.50
N ASP A 7 -19.35 -2.85 -16.83
CA ASP A 7 -19.27 -1.53 -17.48
C ASP A 7 -19.01 -0.41 -16.46
N ASP A 8 -19.16 -0.70 -15.17
CA ASP A 8 -18.97 0.26 -14.07
C ASP A 8 -17.52 0.35 -13.57
N LEU A 9 -16.57 -0.38 -14.18
CA LEU A 9 -15.15 -0.30 -13.83
C LEU A 9 -14.36 0.40 -14.94
N SER A 10 -13.43 1.27 -14.55
CA SER A 10 -12.54 1.95 -15.51
C SER A 10 -11.10 1.46 -15.40
N THR A 11 -10.48 1.63 -14.24
CA THR A 11 -9.05 1.36 -14.01
C THR A 11 -8.89 0.63 -12.67
N SER A 12 -9.36 -0.61 -12.61
CA SER A 12 -9.38 -1.43 -11.39
C SER A 12 -8.01 -2.00 -11.03
N ARG A 13 -7.74 -2.12 -9.72
CA ARG A 13 -6.38 -2.38 -9.19
C ARG A 13 -6.28 -3.26 -7.96
N GLY A 14 -7.36 -3.38 -7.20
CA GLY A 14 -7.47 -4.17 -5.99
C GLY A 14 -8.86 -4.77 -5.90
N VAL A 15 -8.95 -6.00 -5.38
CA VAL A 15 -10.21 -6.72 -5.18
C VAL A 15 -10.20 -7.38 -3.80
N PHE A 16 -11.33 -7.36 -3.13
CA PHE A 16 -11.61 -8.07 -1.90
C PHE A 16 -13.01 -8.69 -1.98
N VAL A 17 -13.22 -9.81 -1.32
CA VAL A 17 -14.53 -10.49 -1.26
C VAL A 17 -14.82 -10.77 0.20
N ASP A 18 -15.96 -10.32 0.70
CA ASP A 18 -16.39 -10.60 2.06
C ASP A 18 -17.04 -12.00 2.18
N ASP A 19 -17.38 -12.39 3.41
CA ASP A 19 -18.01 -13.68 3.71
C ASP A 19 -19.47 -13.77 3.25
N GLN A 20 -20.11 -12.66 2.87
CA GLN A 20 -21.41 -12.63 2.20
C GLN A 20 -21.31 -12.66 0.66
N ASN A 21 -20.11 -12.84 0.10
CA ASN A 21 -19.81 -12.82 -1.34
C ASN A 21 -20.07 -11.47 -2.03
N ASN A 22 -20.03 -10.34 -1.30
CA ASN A 22 -19.92 -9.04 -1.93
C ASN A 22 -18.48 -8.84 -2.42
N ILE A 23 -18.34 -8.16 -3.56
CA ILE A 23 -17.06 -7.91 -4.21
C ILE A 23 -16.73 -6.42 -4.06
N PHE A 24 -15.58 -6.12 -3.49
CA PHE A 24 -15.09 -4.75 -3.32
C PHE A 24 -13.93 -4.53 -4.28
N VAL A 25 -14.02 -3.49 -5.10
CA VAL A 25 -13.01 -3.17 -6.12
C VAL A 25 -12.50 -1.76 -5.87
N SER A 26 -11.18 -1.61 -5.76
CA SER A 26 -10.57 -0.29 -5.86
C SER A 26 -10.54 0.10 -7.33
N ASP A 27 -11.23 1.16 -7.69
CA ASP A 27 -11.32 1.63 -9.06
C ASP A 27 -10.92 3.10 -9.16
N PHE A 28 -10.42 3.46 -10.34
CA PHE A 28 -10.15 4.83 -10.68
C PHE A 28 -10.98 5.23 -11.88
N ASP A 29 -12.02 6.02 -11.62
CA ASP A 29 -12.94 6.48 -12.64
C ASP A 29 -12.37 7.67 -13.41
N LEU A 30 -12.02 7.43 -14.67
CA LEU A 30 -11.61 8.47 -15.62
C LEU A 30 -12.79 9.29 -16.17
N ASN A 31 -14.02 8.85 -15.92
CA ASN A 31 -15.23 9.40 -16.56
C ASN A 31 -15.83 10.61 -15.84
N PHE A 32 -15.35 10.96 -14.64
CA PHE A 32 -15.79 12.16 -13.92
C PHE A 32 -14.97 13.38 -14.33
N ILE A 33 -15.61 14.56 -14.36
CA ILE A 33 -14.95 15.86 -14.61
C ILE A 33 -13.77 16.08 -13.64
N ASN A 34 -13.86 15.49 -12.45
CA ASN A 34 -12.75 15.32 -11.51
C ASN A 34 -12.52 13.81 -11.32
N PRO A 35 -11.38 13.23 -11.72
CA PRO A 35 -11.12 11.81 -11.54
C PRO A 35 -11.13 11.44 -10.06
N VAL A 36 -11.95 10.45 -9.68
CA VAL A 36 -12.14 10.02 -8.29
C VAL A 36 -11.65 8.60 -8.13
N TYR A 37 -10.91 8.37 -7.04
CA TYR A 37 -10.58 7.02 -6.58
C TYR A 37 -11.70 6.54 -5.68
N SER A 38 -12.18 5.33 -5.94
CA SER A 38 -13.29 4.79 -5.18
C SER A 38 -13.09 3.34 -4.79
N VAL A 39 -13.79 2.93 -3.75
CA VAL A 39 -14.10 1.54 -3.49
C VAL A 39 -15.54 1.32 -3.97
N LYS A 40 -15.71 0.40 -4.91
CA LYS A 40 -17.02 0.00 -5.44
C LYS A 40 -17.39 -1.36 -4.87
N LYS A 41 -18.60 -1.46 -4.32
CA LYS A 41 -19.17 -2.71 -3.80
C LYS A 41 -20.13 -3.28 -4.82
N PHE A 42 -19.99 -4.56 -5.13
CA PHE A 42 -20.86 -5.32 -6.00
C PHE A 42 -21.45 -6.51 -5.27
N ASP A 43 -22.60 -6.98 -5.71
CA ASP A 43 -23.13 -8.28 -5.29
C ASP A 43 -22.36 -9.44 -5.92
N ALA A 44 -22.66 -10.67 -5.50
CA ALA A 44 -22.04 -11.89 -6.03
C ALA A 44 -22.30 -12.12 -7.53
N ASN A 45 -23.27 -11.44 -8.13
CA ASN A 45 -23.58 -11.52 -9.56
C ASN A 45 -22.88 -10.41 -10.37
N GLY A 46 -22.16 -9.48 -9.71
CA GLY A 46 -21.50 -8.36 -10.34
C GLY A 46 -22.37 -7.11 -10.51
N SER A 47 -23.54 -7.02 -9.86
CA SER A 47 -24.35 -5.80 -9.86
C SER A 47 -23.74 -4.79 -8.89
N LEU A 48 -23.56 -3.54 -9.32
CA LEU A 48 -23.08 -2.47 -8.43
C LEU A 48 -24.10 -2.19 -7.32
N LEU A 49 -23.68 -2.27 -6.07
CA LEU A 49 -24.47 -1.99 -4.88
C LEU A 49 -24.20 -0.60 -4.32
N ASP A 50 -22.92 -0.22 -4.24
CA ASP A 50 -22.52 1.06 -3.62
C ASP A 50 -21.14 1.52 -4.10
N THR A 51 -20.82 2.79 -3.88
CA THR A 51 -19.52 3.40 -4.21
C THR A 51 -19.16 4.49 -3.20
N VAL A 52 -17.94 4.41 -2.67
CA VAL A 52 -17.39 5.40 -1.75
C VAL A 52 -16.09 6.00 -2.32
N SER A 53 -15.98 7.32 -2.30
CA SER A 53 -14.76 8.02 -2.69
C SER A 53 -13.70 7.86 -1.60
N ILE A 54 -12.48 7.52 -2.02
CA ILE A 54 -11.30 7.43 -1.15
C ILE A 54 -10.26 8.51 -1.45
N GLY A 55 -10.56 9.46 -2.34
CA GLY A 55 -9.71 10.62 -2.60
C GLY A 55 -9.73 11.10 -4.05
N GLU A 56 -9.07 12.24 -4.25
CA GLU A 56 -8.92 12.91 -5.55
C GLU A 56 -7.43 13.07 -5.88
N GLY A 57 -7.08 12.95 -7.17
CA GLY A 57 -5.75 13.33 -7.69
C GLY A 57 -4.64 12.27 -7.62
N GLY A 58 -4.03 11.98 -8.79
CA GLY A 58 -2.87 11.09 -8.98
C GLY A 58 -3.24 9.61 -8.90
N SER A 59 -2.61 8.69 -9.68
CA SER A 59 -2.94 7.26 -9.87
C SER A 59 -3.03 6.37 -8.61
N LEU A 60 -3.79 6.74 -7.58
CA LEU A 60 -3.82 6.12 -6.27
C LEU A 60 -4.67 4.86 -6.25
N THR A 61 -4.03 3.71 -6.18
CA THR A 61 -4.74 2.44 -6.05
C THR A 61 -4.81 2.00 -4.60
N ALA A 62 -5.75 1.12 -4.26
CA ALA A 62 -5.82 0.53 -2.93
C ALA A 62 -5.68 -0.99 -3.02
N LYS A 63 -4.86 -1.56 -2.15
CA LYS A 63 -4.85 -3.01 -1.89
C LYS A 63 -5.60 -3.27 -0.61
N PHE A 64 -6.35 -4.37 -0.59
CA PHE A 64 -7.17 -4.74 0.54
C PHE A 64 -6.61 -5.97 1.24
N ALA A 65 -6.87 -6.08 2.53
CA ALA A 65 -6.62 -7.27 3.31
C ALA A 65 -7.70 -7.45 4.38
N GLU A 66 -7.99 -8.71 4.68
CA GLU A 66 -8.89 -9.09 5.76
C GLU A 66 -8.38 -8.58 7.10
N LEU A 67 -9.31 -8.13 7.95
CA LEU A 67 -9.05 -7.88 9.35
C LEU A 67 -9.64 -9.04 10.17
N PRO A 68 -8.82 -9.86 10.85
CA PRO A 68 -9.32 -11.05 11.53
C PRO A 68 -10.35 -10.71 12.62
N ASN A 69 -11.46 -11.47 12.64
CA ASN A 69 -12.57 -11.31 13.58
C ASN A 69 -13.27 -9.94 13.48
N SER A 70 -13.31 -9.36 12.29
CA SER A 70 -14.00 -8.11 12.00
C SER A 70 -14.80 -8.26 10.70
N ASP A 71 -15.95 -7.62 10.64
CA ASP A 71 -16.72 -7.49 9.39
C ASP A 71 -16.07 -6.44 8.47
N SER A 72 -15.28 -5.52 9.04
CA SER A 72 -14.50 -4.53 8.32
C SER A 72 -13.22 -5.14 7.74
N PHE A 73 -12.64 -4.46 6.76
CA PHE A 73 -11.35 -4.85 6.18
C PHE A 73 -10.45 -3.62 6.03
N ILE A 74 -9.15 -3.87 5.88
CA ILE A 74 -8.17 -2.78 5.76
C ILE A 74 -7.84 -2.52 4.30
N GLY A 75 -7.65 -1.25 3.97
CA GLY A 75 -7.11 -0.78 2.70
C GLY A 75 -5.77 -0.09 2.90
N LEU A 76 -4.83 -0.34 1.99
CA LEU A 76 -3.60 0.44 1.87
C LEU A 76 -3.59 1.10 0.50
N ARG A 77 -3.63 2.44 0.50
CA ARG A 77 -3.48 3.25 -0.71
C ARG A 77 -2.01 3.40 -1.08
N GLU A 78 -1.76 3.65 -2.36
CA GLU A 78 -0.39 3.85 -2.89
C GLU A 78 0.36 5.04 -2.29
N ASP A 79 -0.33 6.06 -1.79
CA ASP A 79 0.26 7.19 -1.06
C ASP A 79 0.60 6.85 0.40
N GLY A 80 0.44 5.59 0.82
CA GLY A 80 0.69 5.12 2.17
C GLY A 80 -0.48 5.32 3.13
N MET A 81 -1.63 5.84 2.67
CA MET A 81 -2.81 5.98 3.51
C MET A 81 -3.42 4.61 3.85
N LEU A 82 -3.46 4.30 5.13
CA LEU A 82 -4.20 3.19 5.72
C LEU A 82 -5.65 3.60 5.92
N MET A 83 -6.54 2.68 5.56
CA MET A 83 -7.98 2.85 5.63
C MET A 83 -8.59 1.66 6.35
N LEU A 84 -9.60 1.91 7.17
CA LEU A 84 -10.57 0.90 7.58
C LEU A 84 -11.80 1.06 6.70
N ILE A 85 -12.30 -0.05 6.17
CA ILE A 85 -13.43 -0.06 5.25
C ILE A 85 -14.52 -0.91 5.90
N ASP A 86 -15.64 -0.26 6.21
CA ASP A 86 -16.83 -0.92 6.72
C ASP A 86 -17.73 -1.28 5.53
N PRO A 87 -18.15 -2.54 5.38
CA PRO A 87 -18.94 -2.96 4.23
C PRO A 87 -20.44 -2.63 4.34
N ASP A 88 -20.96 -2.33 5.54
CA ASP A 88 -22.39 -2.12 5.78
C ASP A 88 -22.69 -1.09 6.90
N PRO A 89 -23.07 0.16 6.56
CA PRO A 89 -23.08 0.74 5.21
C PRO A 89 -21.65 0.89 4.66
N LEU A 90 -21.48 0.93 3.33
CA LEU A 90 -20.16 1.11 2.73
C LEU A 90 -19.56 2.46 3.16
N SER A 91 -18.52 2.41 3.98
CA SER A 91 -17.85 3.60 4.50
C SER A 91 -16.35 3.39 4.66
N VAL A 92 -15.59 4.49 4.71
CA VAL A 92 -14.12 4.46 4.79
C VAL A 92 -13.64 5.45 5.84
N ASP A 93 -12.91 4.94 6.81
CA ASP A 93 -12.20 5.72 7.81
C ASP A 93 -10.70 5.77 7.46
N PHE A 94 -10.16 6.97 7.31
CA PHE A 94 -8.73 7.18 7.11
C PHE A 94 -8.00 7.10 8.46
N LEU A 95 -7.17 6.08 8.63
CA LEU A 95 -6.53 5.79 9.91
C LEU A 95 -5.22 6.55 10.07
N ASP A 96 -4.32 6.43 9.09
CA ASP A 96 -2.97 6.96 9.16
C ASP A 96 -2.27 6.96 7.81
N ASN A 97 -1.28 7.82 7.61
CA ASN A 97 -0.44 7.80 6.42
C ASN A 97 0.97 7.31 6.76
N LEU A 98 1.26 6.06 6.37
CA LEU A 98 2.56 5.42 6.57
C LEU A 98 3.70 6.13 5.84
N HIS A 99 3.41 6.85 4.75
CA HIS A 99 4.41 7.64 4.03
C HIS A 99 4.81 8.90 4.80
N LEU A 100 3.91 9.43 5.64
CA LEU A 100 4.17 10.60 6.49
C LEU A 100 4.75 10.24 7.85
N ARG A 101 4.82 8.94 8.19
CA ARG A 101 5.57 8.49 9.36
C ARG A 101 7.06 8.75 9.15
N SER A 102 7.51 9.93 9.57
CA SER A 102 8.90 10.15 9.93
C SER A 102 9.25 9.07 10.94
N LEU A 103 10.20 8.21 10.62
CA LEU A 103 10.83 7.30 11.57
C LEU A 103 11.62 8.16 12.56
N GLU A 104 10.94 8.88 13.46
CA GLU A 104 11.58 9.54 14.58
C GLU A 104 12.13 8.44 15.48
N GLY A 105 13.41 8.14 15.28
CA GLY A 105 14.08 6.96 15.81
C GLY A 105 14.26 5.88 14.75
N VAL A 106 15.01 6.19 13.67
CA VAL A 106 15.65 5.16 12.84
C VAL A 106 16.24 4.11 13.78
N GLU A 107 15.83 2.87 13.61
CA GLU A 107 16.33 1.74 14.39
C GLU A 107 17.87 1.81 14.43
N THR A 108 18.43 2.16 15.59
CA THR A 108 19.89 2.15 15.81
C THR A 108 20.37 0.82 16.36
N SER A 109 19.48 -0.19 16.38
CA SER A 109 19.82 -1.54 16.78
C SER A 109 21.01 -2.03 15.96
N PRO A 110 22.00 -2.66 16.59
CA PRO A 110 23.09 -3.26 15.85
C PRO A 110 22.58 -4.35 14.92
N ILE A 111 22.91 -4.27 13.63
CA ILE A 111 22.57 -5.31 12.65
C ILE A 111 23.64 -6.40 12.74
N LEU A 112 23.21 -7.64 13.00
CA LEU A 112 24.08 -8.81 12.92
C LEU A 112 24.16 -9.29 11.46
N ASN A 113 25.34 -9.17 10.86
CA ASN A 113 25.65 -9.86 9.62
C ASN A 113 26.04 -11.31 9.95
N THR A 114 25.12 -12.24 9.73
CA THR A 114 25.32 -13.68 10.03
C THR A 114 26.35 -14.35 9.11
N THR A 115 26.59 -13.81 7.91
CA THR A 115 27.59 -14.33 6.97
C THR A 115 29.00 -14.00 7.42
N LEU A 116 29.20 -12.80 7.98
CA LEU A 116 30.51 -12.32 8.44
C LEU A 116 30.69 -12.47 9.96
N SER A 117 29.64 -12.85 10.69
CA SER A 117 29.59 -12.85 12.16
C SER A 117 30.00 -11.50 12.77
N THR A 118 29.66 -10.40 12.08
CA THR A 118 30.00 -9.03 12.50
C THR A 118 28.74 -8.27 12.88
N VAL A 119 28.87 -7.40 13.86
CA VAL A 119 27.82 -6.46 14.27
C VAL A 119 28.16 -5.07 13.76
N SER A 120 27.25 -4.44 13.01
CA SER A 120 27.38 -3.06 12.55
C SER A 120 26.25 -2.18 13.11
N GLN A 121 26.60 -1.06 13.73
CA GLN A 121 25.67 0.05 13.93
C GLN A 121 25.82 1.00 12.74
N GLU A 122 24.87 1.01 11.82
CA GLU A 122 24.76 2.11 10.86
C GLU A 122 23.66 3.03 11.35
N ALA A 123 24.05 4.18 11.92
CA ALA A 123 23.12 5.28 12.10
C ALA A 123 22.59 5.70 10.73
N GLY A 124 21.28 5.83 10.62
CA GLY A 124 20.59 6.13 9.37
C GLY A 124 21.21 7.25 8.56
N ILE A 125 21.25 7.01 7.25
CA ILE A 125 21.49 7.93 6.14
C ILE A 125 22.94 8.38 5.94
N LEU A 126 23.62 7.77 4.95
CA LEU A 126 24.61 8.46 4.13
C LEU A 126 24.42 8.11 2.64
N LEU A 127 23.61 8.93 1.97
CA LEU A 127 23.77 9.21 0.54
C LEU A 127 25.11 9.92 0.33
N SER A 128 26.16 9.20 -0.05
CA SER A 128 27.21 9.69 -0.94
C SER A 128 28.15 8.56 -1.35
N ALA A 129 28.05 8.14 -2.60
CA ALA A 129 29.05 7.27 -3.22
C ALA A 129 30.40 8.01 -3.31
N LYS A 130 31.25 7.85 -2.30
CA LYS A 130 32.65 8.27 -2.38
C LYS A 130 33.52 7.07 -2.78
N ARG A 131 33.82 7.03 -4.08
CA ARG A 131 34.73 6.08 -4.75
C ARG A 131 36.11 6.11 -4.05
N TRP A 132 36.47 5.04 -3.36
CA TRP A 132 37.81 4.88 -2.77
C TRP A 132 38.80 4.30 -3.79
N THR A 133 39.78 5.10 -4.20
CA THR A 133 40.97 4.64 -4.92
C THR A 133 41.93 3.96 -3.92
N ARG A 134 42.28 2.69 -4.18
CA ARG A 134 43.24 1.94 -3.33
C ARG A 134 44.66 2.50 -3.51
N LYS A 135 45.27 2.96 -2.42
CA LYS A 135 46.72 3.21 -2.34
C LYS A 135 47.41 1.91 -1.89
N ARG A 136 48.21 1.28 -2.76
CA ARG A 136 49.03 0.11 -2.39
C ARG A 136 50.27 0.61 -1.65
N TYR A 137 50.54 0.09 -0.46
CA TYR A 137 51.84 0.20 0.18
C TYR A 137 52.56 -1.15 0.03
N THR A 138 53.72 -1.12 -0.63
CA THR A 138 54.66 -2.23 -0.71
C THR A 138 55.52 -2.26 0.55
N ASN A 139 55.53 -3.39 1.23
CA ASN A 139 56.36 -3.61 2.42
C ASN A 139 57.77 -4.04 1.95
N ARG A 140 58.80 -3.20 2.16
CA ARG A 140 60.21 -3.62 2.08
C ARG A 140 60.73 -3.72 3.50
N GLY A 141 60.88 -4.95 3.98
CA GLY A 141 61.53 -5.23 5.24
C GLY A 141 63.04 -4.94 5.18
N ARG A 142 63.57 -4.48 6.31
CA ARG A 142 64.61 -5.16 7.08
C ARG A 142 64.63 -4.59 8.49
#